data_AF-A0A5C6GIQ9-F1
#
_entry.id   AF-A0A5C6GIQ9-F1
#
_cell.length_a   1.000
_cell.length_b   1.000
_cell.length_c   1.000
_cell.angle_alpha   90.00
_cell.angle_beta   90.00
_cell.angle_gamma   90.00
#
_symmetry.space_group_name_H-M   'P 1'
#
loop_
_entity.id
_entity.type
_entity.pdbx_description
1 polymer ?
#
loop_
_entity_poly.entity_id
_entity_poly.type
_entity_poly.pdbx_seq_one_letter_code
_entity_poly.pdbx_strand_id
1 'polypeptide(L)'
;MVSRDSTNTPSLLLLPSPPAPPTSDAVRAAYRAPLAAVISRLSEENKPNTHRGVAPVLAVAVASPVLTKSATPEGENDVQTADWARSQSLLAEVYSLVASICAETSIATDLEADDPGAVDVRLILVDHDPSSTAGYQPSLDGSHKANNTIVLDLAAFASLVQPWKRIFHPSSETGYQLQATYLKYAEGKQRLLQSQLVAVGGGLSLSKPTYSQETRQSNHSARSYTTVCLGGTFDHLHPGHKLFLHAAALLLNLQDDSSGESPQCELVIGISSDELLAKKKYADQLQSWDVRSRCVINFLSTLLSWSTTSATKMKAVKAETKELHAIFRDGAVLVRCVDFHDLYGPTVNQKSIQALVVSGETRSGGQAVNDKRHSQGWPLLDVYEIDVLDANIDTMEGSKDNTPISSQFESKISSTEIRKQKAERLSVL
;
A
#
# COMPACT_ATOMS: atom_id res chain seq x y z
N MET A 1 -21.44 -19.62 21.70
CA MET A 1 -20.78 -19.36 20.41
C MET A 1 -19.47 -18.65 20.68
N VAL A 2 -18.37 -19.41 20.78
CA VAL A 2 -17.01 -18.85 20.85
C VAL A 2 -16.58 -18.59 19.41
N SER A 3 -16.22 -17.34 19.13
CA SER A 3 -15.88 -16.79 17.81
C SER A 3 -14.84 -17.63 17.07
N ARG A 4 -15.12 -17.99 15.82
CA ARG A 4 -14.07 -18.42 14.88
C ARG A 4 -13.15 -17.23 14.57
N ASP A 5 -11.84 -17.49 14.59
CA ASP A 5 -10.70 -16.70 14.09
C ASP A 5 -10.37 -15.31 14.67
N SER A 6 -10.04 -15.23 15.96
CA SER A 6 -9.29 -14.08 16.53
C SER A 6 -7.77 -14.12 16.24
N THR A 7 -7.28 -15.15 15.54
CA THR A 7 -5.85 -15.40 15.36
C THR A 7 -5.25 -14.53 14.26
N ASN A 8 -5.99 -14.20 13.20
CA ASN A 8 -5.48 -13.48 12.02
C ASN A 8 -5.91 -12.00 11.94
N THR A 9 -6.57 -11.46 12.97
CA THR A 9 -6.92 -10.03 12.99
C THR A 9 -5.65 -9.16 12.97
N PRO A 10 -5.52 -8.20 12.03
CA PRO A 10 -4.34 -7.35 11.93
C PRO A 10 -4.25 -6.37 13.11
N SER A 11 -3.02 -5.92 13.40
CA SER A 11 -2.80 -4.78 14.31
C SER A 11 -2.64 -3.50 13.50
N LEU A 12 -3.06 -2.37 14.07
CA LEU A 12 -2.96 -1.04 13.49
C LEU A 12 -1.87 -0.24 14.20
N LEU A 13 -1.03 0.49 13.47
CA LEU A 13 -0.19 1.56 14.00
C LEU A 13 -0.64 2.88 13.37
N LEU A 14 -1.08 3.82 14.19
CA LEU A 14 -1.43 5.18 13.78
C LEU A 14 -0.17 6.06 13.81
N LEU A 15 0.25 6.58 12.65
CA LEU A 15 1.36 7.54 12.55
C LEU A 15 0.83 8.93 12.19
N PRO A 16 1.11 9.98 12.99
CA PRO A 16 0.77 11.37 12.64
C PRO A 16 1.60 11.85 11.46
N SER A 17 1.16 12.92 10.79
CA SER A 17 1.85 13.49 9.63
C SER A 17 3.34 13.71 9.92
N PRO A 18 4.25 13.36 8.99
CA PRO A 18 5.67 13.58 9.22
C PRO A 18 5.96 15.09 9.29
N PRO A 19 7.11 15.49 9.87
CA PRO A 19 7.56 16.87 9.80
C PRO A 19 7.62 17.37 8.35
N ALA A 20 7.34 18.66 8.15
CA ALA A 20 7.38 19.30 6.84
C ALA A 20 8.71 20.05 6.65
N PRO A 21 9.41 19.92 5.50
CA PRO A 21 9.12 18.99 4.41
C PRO A 21 9.42 17.51 4.79
N PRO A 22 8.72 16.53 4.19
CA PRO A 22 8.89 15.11 4.50
C PRO A 22 10.14 14.53 3.82
N THR A 23 11.32 15.01 4.20
CA THR A 23 12.60 14.45 3.74
C THR A 23 12.85 13.07 4.36
N SER A 24 13.73 12.26 3.77
CA SER A 24 14.09 10.94 4.30
C SER A 24 14.52 11.00 5.78
N ASP A 25 15.31 12.01 6.16
CA ASP A 25 15.75 12.20 7.54
C ASP A 25 14.60 12.61 8.48
N ALA A 26 13.69 13.46 8.01
CA ALA A 26 12.51 13.85 8.79
C ALA A 26 11.59 12.65 9.03
N VAL A 27 11.33 11.85 8.00
CA VAL A 27 10.52 10.61 8.09
C VAL A 27 11.20 9.59 9.01
N ARG A 28 12.51 9.37 8.85
CA ARG A 28 13.29 8.48 9.71
C ARG A 28 13.26 8.93 11.17
N ALA A 29 13.49 10.20 11.45
CA ALA A 29 13.48 10.74 12.80
C ALA A 29 12.10 10.66 13.47
N ALA A 30 11.02 10.82 12.70
CA ALA A 30 9.65 10.75 13.20
C ALA A 30 9.19 9.30 13.43
N TYR A 31 9.53 8.37 12.53
CA TYR A 31 8.87 7.07 12.48
C TYR A 31 9.74 5.87 12.85
N ARG A 32 11.08 6.00 12.89
CA ARG A 32 11.94 4.84 13.16
C ARG A 32 11.64 4.20 14.51
N ALA A 33 11.53 5.02 15.56
CA ALA A 33 11.25 4.54 16.91
C ALA A 33 9.89 3.80 17.03
N PRO A 34 8.75 4.37 16.62
CA PRO A 34 7.47 3.67 16.72
C PRO A 34 7.39 2.43 15.81
N LEU A 35 7.93 2.49 14.58
CA LEU A 35 7.95 1.35 13.67
C LEU A 35 8.78 0.19 14.25
N ALA A 36 10.02 0.46 14.66
CA ALA A 36 10.90 -0.57 15.21
C ALA A 36 10.32 -1.22 16.47
N ALA A 37 9.70 -0.42 17.35
CA ALA A 37 9.07 -0.94 18.56
C ALA A 37 7.91 -1.91 18.25
N VAL A 38 7.05 -1.56 17.30
CA VAL A 38 5.88 -2.40 16.96
C VAL A 38 6.30 -3.62 16.16
N ILE A 39 7.16 -3.46 15.15
CA ILE A 39 7.66 -4.57 14.31
C ILE A 39 8.39 -5.59 15.19
N SER A 40 9.32 -5.15 16.04
CA SER A 40 10.05 -6.06 16.93
C SER A 40 9.11 -6.78 17.90
N ARG A 41 8.12 -6.06 18.47
CA ARG A 41 7.14 -6.68 19.36
C ARG A 41 6.32 -7.77 18.65
N LEU A 42 5.83 -7.50 17.44
CA LEU A 42 5.08 -8.49 16.67
C LEU A 42 5.95 -9.66 16.24
N SER A 43 7.23 -9.41 15.94
CA SER A 43 8.22 -10.44 15.64
C SER A 43 8.47 -11.35 16.84
N GLU A 44 8.71 -10.82 18.03
CA GLU A 44 8.90 -11.62 19.24
C GLU A 44 7.67 -12.47 19.58
N GLU A 45 6.47 -11.92 19.41
CA GLU A 45 5.20 -12.67 19.56
C GLU A 45 5.02 -13.77 18.50
N ASN A 46 5.82 -13.75 17.43
CA ASN A 46 5.83 -14.71 16.32
C ASN A 46 7.05 -15.66 16.32
N LYS A 47 7.97 -15.55 17.31
CA LYS A 47 9.07 -16.53 17.57
C LYS A 47 8.53 -17.69 18.47
N PRO A 48 9.12 -18.90 18.48
CA PRO A 48 8.34 -20.16 18.54
C PRO A 48 7.69 -20.52 19.89
N ASN A 49 6.37 -20.70 19.87
CA ASN A 49 5.54 -21.77 20.46
C ASN A 49 4.10 -21.72 19.85
N THR A 50 3.99 -21.19 18.63
CA THR A 50 2.73 -20.77 18.01
C THR A 50 2.55 -21.51 16.69
N HIS A 51 1.45 -22.25 16.58
CA HIS A 51 0.98 -22.87 15.33
C HIS A 51 0.52 -21.82 14.30
N ARG A 52 1.32 -20.79 14.01
CA ARG A 52 0.97 -19.79 12.99
C ARG A 52 1.63 -20.16 11.68
N GLY A 53 0.80 -20.53 10.70
CA GLY A 53 1.23 -20.71 9.31
C GLY A 53 1.32 -19.42 8.49
N VAL A 54 1.05 -18.24 9.09
CA VAL A 54 1.09 -16.94 8.40
C VAL A 54 1.59 -15.85 9.34
N ALA A 55 2.49 -14.99 8.84
CA ALA A 55 3.01 -13.84 9.58
C ALA A 55 1.89 -12.89 10.06
N PRO A 56 1.99 -12.31 11.27
CA PRO A 56 1.06 -11.27 11.71
C PRO A 56 1.12 -10.05 10.80
N VAL A 57 -0.05 -9.52 10.45
CA VAL A 57 -0.17 -8.30 9.64
C VAL A 57 -0.17 -7.06 10.54
N LEU A 58 0.74 -6.13 10.23
CA LEU A 58 0.78 -4.77 10.76
C LEU A 58 0.33 -3.79 9.68
N ALA A 59 -0.87 -3.24 9.84
CA ALA A 59 -1.31 -2.10 9.05
C ALA A 59 -0.77 -0.81 9.69
N VAL A 60 -0.02 -0.02 8.93
CA VAL A 60 0.49 1.29 9.36
C VAL A 60 -0.31 2.36 8.64
N ALA A 61 -1.20 3.03 9.38
CA ALA A 61 -1.98 4.15 8.86
C ALA A 61 -1.19 5.45 9.06
N VAL A 62 -0.71 6.01 7.94
CA VAL A 62 0.02 7.28 7.92
C VAL A 62 -0.98 8.40 7.64
N ALA A 63 -1.28 9.18 8.68
CA ALA A 63 -2.24 10.28 8.62
C ALA A 63 -1.57 11.54 8.08
N SER A 64 -1.94 12.00 6.88
CA SER A 64 -1.30 13.16 6.23
C SER A 64 -2.29 13.87 5.29
N PRO A 65 -2.18 15.19 5.06
CA PRO A 65 -3.05 15.89 4.11
C PRO A 65 -2.60 15.57 2.68
N VAL A 66 -3.17 14.50 2.12
CA VAL A 66 -2.79 13.93 0.81
C VAL A 66 -3.92 13.99 -0.22
N LEU A 67 -5.12 14.38 0.19
CA LEU A 67 -6.22 14.65 -0.74
C LEU A 67 -6.29 16.13 -1.11
N THR A 68 -6.49 16.39 -2.39
CA THR A 68 -6.87 17.69 -2.93
C THR A 68 -8.35 17.66 -3.28
N LYS A 69 -9.05 18.76 -3.02
CA LYS A 69 -10.43 18.97 -3.45
C LYS A 69 -10.42 19.86 -4.68
N SER A 70 -10.99 19.40 -5.78
CA SER A 70 -11.26 20.27 -6.92
C SER A 70 -12.62 20.91 -6.71
N ALA A 71 -12.68 22.25 -6.69
CA ALA A 71 -13.95 22.95 -6.68
C ALA A 71 -14.56 22.87 -8.09
N THR A 72 -15.59 22.05 -8.26
CA THR A 72 -16.44 22.10 -9.45
C THR A 72 -17.29 23.38 -9.40
N PRO A 73 -17.37 24.15 -10.50
CA PRO A 73 -18.33 25.23 -10.57
C PRO A 73 -19.75 24.63 -10.54
N GLU A 74 -20.53 25.00 -9.53
CA GLU A 74 -21.95 24.70 -9.37
C GLU A 74 -22.33 23.24 -8.98
N GLY A 75 -22.36 22.97 -7.68
CA GLY A 75 -23.33 22.04 -7.07
C GLY A 75 -23.11 20.52 -7.23
N GLU A 76 -22.12 20.07 -7.99
CA GLU A 76 -21.74 18.64 -8.04
C GLU A 76 -20.70 18.29 -6.96
N ASN A 77 -20.82 17.10 -6.38
CA ASN A 77 -20.00 16.58 -5.28
C ASN A 77 -18.50 16.93 -5.41
N ASP A 78 -17.88 17.46 -4.35
CA ASP A 78 -16.43 17.71 -4.26
C ASP A 78 -15.65 16.47 -4.74
N VAL A 79 -15.09 16.51 -5.94
CA VAL A 79 -14.23 15.43 -6.44
C VAL A 79 -12.88 15.53 -5.74
N GLN A 80 -12.53 14.47 -5.02
CA GLN A 80 -11.24 14.35 -4.37
C GLN A 80 -10.26 13.56 -5.23
N THR A 81 -9.00 13.98 -5.22
CA THR A 81 -7.90 13.29 -5.88
C THR A 81 -6.71 13.21 -4.94
N ALA A 82 -5.94 12.13 -5.02
CA ALA A 82 -4.68 12.03 -4.27
C ALA A 82 -3.63 12.95 -4.91
N ASP A 83 -2.92 13.73 -4.08
CA ASP A 83 -1.67 14.39 -4.45
C ASP A 83 -0.64 13.29 -4.72
N TRP A 84 -0.44 12.97 -6.00
CA TRP A 84 0.37 11.84 -6.44
C TRP A 84 1.80 11.95 -5.97
N ALA A 85 2.44 13.09 -6.19
CA ALA A 85 3.83 13.30 -5.84
C ALA A 85 4.03 13.14 -4.33
N ARG A 86 3.20 13.80 -3.52
CA ARG A 86 3.27 13.71 -2.06
C ARG A 86 3.00 12.29 -1.56
N SER A 87 1.96 11.63 -2.08
CA SER A 87 1.56 10.30 -1.65
C SER A 87 2.61 9.25 -2.00
N GLN A 88 3.14 9.29 -3.24
CA GLN A 88 4.17 8.36 -3.69
C GLN A 88 5.46 8.56 -2.90
N SER A 89 5.93 9.80 -2.73
CA SER A 89 7.16 10.07 -1.96
C SER A 89 7.03 9.62 -0.51
N LEU A 90 5.90 9.88 0.14
CA LEU A 90 5.67 9.45 1.52
C LEU A 90 5.62 7.92 1.64
N LEU A 91 4.90 7.23 0.74
CA LEU A 91 4.86 5.78 0.73
C LEU A 91 6.25 5.17 0.52
N ALA A 92 7.01 5.74 -0.41
CA ALA A 92 8.36 5.31 -0.70
C ALA A 92 9.23 5.43 0.56
N GLU A 93 9.33 6.63 1.17
CA GLU A 93 10.16 6.85 2.36
C GLU A 93 9.80 5.92 3.54
N VAL A 94 8.51 5.69 3.77
CA VAL A 94 8.06 4.83 4.88
C VAL A 94 8.33 3.35 4.57
N TYR A 95 8.09 2.87 3.34
CA TYR A 95 8.44 1.49 2.97
C TYR A 95 9.95 1.25 3.01
N SER A 96 10.76 2.23 2.60
CA SER A 96 12.22 2.23 2.76
C SER A 96 12.64 2.05 4.21
N LEU A 97 12.05 2.85 5.10
CA LEU A 97 12.34 2.78 6.52
C LEU A 97 11.92 1.43 7.13
N VAL A 98 10.75 0.91 6.75
CA VAL A 98 10.29 -0.43 7.18
C VAL A 98 11.27 -1.51 6.74
N ALA A 99 11.69 -1.50 5.47
CA ALA A 99 12.65 -2.46 4.94
C ALA A 99 14.01 -2.37 5.64
N SER A 100 14.52 -1.16 5.91
CA SER A 100 15.75 -0.94 6.69
C SER A 100 15.65 -1.50 8.11
N ILE A 101 14.56 -1.22 8.83
CA ILE A 101 14.33 -1.74 10.19
C ILE A 101 14.30 -3.28 10.18
N CYS A 102 13.59 -3.87 9.23
CA CYS A 102 13.45 -5.32 9.13
C CYS A 102 14.77 -5.99 8.75
N ALA A 103 15.56 -5.39 7.86
CA ALA A 103 16.89 -5.88 7.51
C ALA A 103 17.87 -5.82 8.70
N GLU A 104 17.88 -4.73 9.46
CA GLU A 104 18.71 -4.57 10.67
C GLU A 104 18.35 -5.59 11.77
N THR A 105 17.09 -6.00 11.83
CA THR A 105 16.57 -6.93 12.85
C THR A 105 16.39 -8.36 12.34
N SER A 106 16.78 -8.64 11.09
CA SER A 106 16.60 -9.96 10.44
C SER A 106 15.16 -10.47 10.46
N ILE A 107 14.19 -9.59 10.20
CA ILE A 107 12.76 -9.89 10.13
C ILE A 107 12.35 -10.01 8.66
N ALA A 108 11.74 -11.14 8.27
CA ALA A 108 11.18 -11.31 6.94
C ALA A 108 9.95 -10.40 6.72
N THR A 109 9.83 -9.84 5.51
CA THR A 109 8.83 -8.81 5.16
C THR A 109 7.92 -9.18 3.99
N ASP A 110 8.17 -10.33 3.35
CA ASP A 110 7.29 -10.87 2.32
C ASP A 110 5.96 -11.36 2.92
N LEU A 111 4.87 -11.15 2.19
CA LEU A 111 3.49 -11.36 2.66
C LEU A 111 3.20 -12.80 3.13
N GLU A 112 3.92 -13.78 2.62
CA GLU A 112 3.79 -15.21 2.99
C GLU A 112 5.05 -15.75 3.67
N ALA A 113 5.83 -14.89 4.34
CA ALA A 113 6.95 -15.34 5.15
C ALA A 113 6.47 -16.29 6.25
N ASP A 114 6.97 -17.52 6.21
CA ASP A 114 6.76 -18.58 7.21
C ASP A 114 7.88 -18.64 8.25
N ASP A 115 8.84 -17.71 8.15
CA ASP A 115 9.94 -17.52 9.08
C ASP A 115 9.46 -17.23 10.50
N PRO A 116 10.02 -17.90 11.53
CA PRO A 116 9.80 -17.53 12.93
C PRO A 116 10.17 -16.05 13.15
N GLY A 117 9.20 -15.27 13.62
CA GLY A 117 9.38 -13.84 13.81
C GLY A 117 9.12 -12.96 12.58
N ALA A 118 8.66 -13.51 11.45
CA ALA A 118 8.21 -12.71 10.31
C ALA A 118 7.08 -11.75 10.69
N VAL A 119 7.01 -10.60 10.02
CA VAL A 119 5.93 -9.60 10.19
C VAL A 119 5.58 -9.00 8.83
N ASP A 120 4.30 -9.09 8.46
CA ASP A 120 3.82 -8.49 7.22
C ASP A 120 3.37 -7.04 7.45
N VAL A 121 4.26 -6.11 7.16
CA VAL A 121 3.99 -4.67 7.27
C VAL A 121 3.35 -4.16 5.96
N ARG A 122 2.21 -3.46 6.10
CA ARG A 122 1.43 -2.87 5.00
C ARG A 122 1.08 -1.42 5.34
N LEU A 123 1.31 -0.50 4.41
CA LEU A 123 0.98 0.91 4.62
C LEU A 123 -0.42 1.24 4.13
N ILE A 124 -1.12 2.14 4.82
CA ILE A 124 -2.39 2.74 4.44
C ILE A 124 -2.22 4.26 4.56
N LEU A 125 -2.52 5.01 3.51
CA LEU A 125 -2.64 6.46 3.62
C LEU A 125 -4.02 6.83 4.15
N VAL A 126 -4.07 7.78 5.08
CA VAL A 126 -5.31 8.31 5.64
C VAL A 126 -5.26 9.83 5.56
N ASP A 127 -6.27 10.44 4.94
CA ASP A 127 -6.30 11.89 4.80
C ASP A 127 -6.64 12.57 6.13
N HIS A 128 -5.69 13.34 6.63
CA HIS A 128 -5.83 14.08 7.87
C HIS A 128 -4.95 15.32 7.89
N ASP A 129 -5.60 16.48 7.94
CA ASP A 129 -4.95 17.75 8.26
C ASP A 129 -5.22 18.08 9.74
N PRO A 130 -4.24 17.93 10.64
CA PRO A 130 -4.42 18.23 12.07
C PRO A 130 -4.67 19.72 12.33
N SER A 131 -4.44 20.58 11.34
CA SER A 131 -4.73 22.01 11.44
C SER A 131 -6.08 22.44 10.91
N SER A 132 -6.84 21.51 10.32
CA SER A 132 -8.21 21.79 9.90
C SER A 132 -9.11 21.96 11.12
N THR A 133 -9.71 23.14 11.25
CA THR A 133 -10.70 23.44 12.29
C THR A 133 -12.10 22.94 11.94
N ALA A 134 -12.34 22.58 10.67
CA ALA A 134 -13.66 22.24 10.15
C ALA A 134 -14.19 20.86 10.61
N GLY A 135 -13.33 20.03 11.22
CA GLY A 135 -13.67 18.65 11.57
C GLY A 135 -14.07 17.82 10.33
N TYR A 136 -14.51 16.59 10.56
CA TYR A 136 -15.10 15.76 9.50
C TYR A 136 -16.62 15.86 9.61
N GLN A 137 -17.27 16.36 8.56
CA GLN A 137 -18.72 16.46 8.56
C GLN A 137 -19.35 15.09 8.26
N PRO A 138 -20.27 14.60 9.12
CA PRO A 138 -21.01 13.40 8.81
C PRO A 138 -22.05 13.66 7.70
N SER A 139 -22.47 12.60 7.04
CA SER A 139 -23.65 12.58 6.19
C SER A 139 -24.93 12.84 7.00
N LEU A 140 -26.05 13.10 6.32
CA LEU A 140 -27.36 13.34 6.94
C LEU A 140 -27.81 12.24 7.90
N ASP A 141 -27.38 11.00 7.65
CA ASP A 141 -27.65 9.83 8.50
C ASP A 141 -26.66 9.67 9.68
N GLY A 142 -25.78 10.65 9.89
CA GLY A 142 -24.74 10.62 10.91
C GLY A 142 -23.54 9.74 10.55
N SER A 143 -23.51 9.13 9.36
CA SER A 143 -22.40 8.28 8.93
C SER A 143 -21.28 9.07 8.25
N HIS A 144 -20.04 8.62 8.44
CA HIS A 144 -18.90 9.08 7.63
C HIS A 144 -18.74 8.13 6.45
N LYS A 145 -19.16 8.59 5.27
CA LYS A 145 -19.10 7.82 4.03
C LYS A 145 -17.72 7.92 3.41
N ALA A 146 -17.36 6.91 2.62
CA ALA A 146 -16.15 6.96 1.82
C ALA A 146 -16.26 8.01 0.72
N ASN A 147 -15.12 8.63 0.40
CA ASN A 147 -14.99 9.52 -0.75
C ASN A 147 -14.75 8.71 -2.04
N ASN A 148 -14.55 9.41 -3.16
CA ASN A 148 -14.30 8.82 -4.47
C ASN A 148 -12.85 8.32 -4.68
N THR A 149 -12.10 8.07 -3.61
CA THR A 149 -10.70 7.61 -3.68
C THR A 149 -10.50 6.40 -2.75
N ILE A 150 -9.38 5.69 -2.92
CA ILE A 150 -9.01 4.64 -1.96
C ILE A 150 -8.51 5.22 -0.62
N VAL A 151 -8.09 6.48 -0.59
CA VAL A 151 -7.59 7.16 0.60
C VAL A 151 -8.77 7.75 1.35
N LEU A 152 -9.12 7.12 2.46
CA LEU A 152 -10.20 7.60 3.31
C LEU A 152 -9.72 8.76 4.16
N ASP A 153 -10.62 9.71 4.42
CA ASP A 153 -10.40 10.63 5.53
C ASP A 153 -10.40 9.89 6.88
N LEU A 154 -9.81 10.50 7.92
CA LEU A 154 -9.66 9.84 9.22
C LEU A 154 -10.99 9.38 9.84
N ALA A 155 -12.08 10.11 9.64
CA ALA A 155 -13.37 9.74 10.21
C ALA A 155 -13.98 8.54 9.47
N ALA A 156 -13.95 8.54 8.14
CA ALA A 156 -14.37 7.40 7.32
C ALA A 156 -13.50 6.17 7.57
N PHE A 157 -12.17 6.32 7.66
CA PHE A 157 -11.25 5.23 7.98
C PHE A 157 -11.56 4.60 9.34
N ALA A 158 -11.67 5.42 10.40
CA ALA A 158 -11.98 4.97 11.75
C ALA A 158 -13.36 4.31 11.86
N SER A 159 -14.33 4.77 11.06
CA SER A 159 -15.70 4.28 11.11
C SER A 159 -15.94 3.00 10.31
N LEU A 160 -15.25 2.85 9.18
CA LEU A 160 -15.54 1.83 8.16
C LEU A 160 -14.51 0.68 8.15
N VAL A 161 -13.26 0.91 8.58
CA VAL A 161 -12.17 -0.07 8.46
C VAL A 161 -11.87 -0.73 9.81
N GLN A 162 -12.38 -1.95 10.00
CA GLN A 162 -12.36 -2.68 11.28
C GLN A 162 -12.62 -4.20 11.09
N PRO A 163 -12.31 -5.09 12.05
CA PRO A 163 -11.76 -4.82 13.38
C PRO A 163 -10.22 -4.85 13.47
N TRP A 164 -9.66 -4.10 14.42
CA TRP A 164 -8.24 -4.14 14.76
C TRP A 164 -7.98 -4.96 16.02
N LYS A 165 -6.94 -5.80 16.00
CA LYS A 165 -6.52 -6.60 17.17
C LYS A 165 -5.98 -5.71 18.29
N ARG A 166 -5.09 -4.79 17.92
CA ARG A 166 -4.49 -3.75 18.75
C ARG A 166 -4.29 -2.50 17.92
N ILE A 167 -4.31 -1.36 18.59
CA ILE A 167 -4.01 -0.06 18.01
C ILE A 167 -2.81 0.51 18.75
N PHE A 168 -1.69 0.60 18.04
CA PHE A 168 -0.48 1.24 18.49
C PHE A 168 -0.49 2.72 18.10
N HIS A 169 0.12 3.57 18.92
CA HIS A 169 0.34 4.97 18.59
C HIS A 169 1.65 5.47 19.24
N PRO A 170 2.36 6.42 18.63
CA PRO A 170 3.51 7.07 19.25
C PRO A 170 3.11 7.76 20.56
N SER A 171 3.97 7.62 21.58
CA SER A 171 3.88 8.38 22.83
C SER A 171 4.46 9.78 22.63
N SER A 172 3.77 10.57 21.79
CA SER A 172 4.04 11.99 21.52
C SER A 172 2.72 12.75 21.54
N GLU A 173 2.77 14.07 21.70
CA GLU A 173 1.57 14.92 21.69
C GLU A 173 0.71 14.69 20.43
N THR A 174 1.34 14.74 19.26
CA THR A 174 0.67 14.51 17.96
C THR A 174 0.15 13.08 17.82
N GLY A 175 0.84 12.08 18.40
CA GLY A 175 0.38 10.70 18.44
C GLY A 175 -0.88 10.52 19.28
N TYR A 176 -0.94 11.13 20.47
CA TYR A 176 -2.13 11.11 21.33
C TYR A 176 -3.30 11.89 20.72
N GLN A 177 -3.04 13.03 20.06
CA GLN A 177 -4.07 13.80 19.35
C GLN A 177 -4.71 13.00 18.21
N LEU A 178 -3.88 12.34 17.38
CA LEU A 178 -4.36 11.48 16.31
C LEU A 178 -5.17 10.30 16.85
N GLN A 179 -4.67 9.63 17.89
CA GLN A 179 -5.37 8.53 18.55
C GLN A 179 -6.73 8.96 19.10
N ALA A 180 -6.79 10.08 19.83
CA ALA A 180 -8.04 10.60 20.38
C ALA A 180 -9.06 10.91 19.28
N THR A 181 -8.60 11.52 18.19
CA THR A 181 -9.45 11.82 17.02
C THR A 181 -9.94 10.55 16.34
N TYR A 182 -9.07 9.54 16.15
CA TYR A 182 -9.46 8.24 15.62
C TYR A 182 -10.53 7.57 16.50
N LEU A 183 -10.32 7.52 17.82
CA LEU A 183 -11.24 6.86 18.76
C LEU A 183 -12.61 7.52 18.79
N LYS A 184 -12.67 8.85 18.66
CA LYS A 184 -13.93 9.60 18.54
C LYS A 184 -14.81 9.07 17.40
N TYR A 185 -14.23 8.72 16.25
CA TYR A 185 -14.98 8.25 15.08
C TYR A 185 -15.13 6.71 15.03
N ALA A 186 -14.22 5.98 15.69
CA ALA A 186 -14.35 4.53 15.84
C ALA A 186 -15.40 4.11 16.89
N GLU A 187 -15.83 5.06 17.74
CA GLU A 187 -16.82 4.82 18.80
C GLU A 187 -18.13 4.24 18.22
N GLY A 188 -18.61 3.17 18.85
CA GLY A 188 -19.83 2.46 18.40
C GLY A 188 -19.63 1.57 17.15
N LYS A 189 -18.47 1.60 16.48
CA LYS A 189 -18.17 0.76 15.31
C LYS A 189 -17.36 -0.48 15.67
N GLN A 190 -16.35 -0.31 16.52
CA GLN A 190 -15.60 -1.41 17.13
C GLN A 190 -15.46 -1.18 18.63
N ARG A 191 -15.71 -2.21 19.45
CA ARG A 191 -15.41 -2.17 20.88
C ARG A 191 -13.92 -2.43 21.10
N LEU A 192 -13.20 -1.42 21.62
CA LEU A 192 -11.78 -1.50 21.96
C LEU A 192 -11.61 -1.52 23.48
N LEU A 193 -10.84 -2.47 24.00
CA LEU A 193 -10.41 -2.50 25.40
C LEU A 193 -9.18 -1.60 25.59
N GLN A 194 -9.01 -1.05 26.80
CA GLN A 194 -7.82 -0.24 27.13
C GLN A 194 -6.51 -1.02 26.90
N SER A 195 -6.50 -2.34 27.14
CA SER A 195 -5.35 -3.21 26.88
C SER A 195 -5.01 -3.38 25.39
N GLN A 196 -5.92 -3.02 24.49
CA GLN A 196 -5.71 -3.03 23.04
C GLN A 196 -5.16 -1.70 22.51
N LEU A 197 -5.16 -0.65 23.33
CA LEU A 197 -4.58 0.66 23.00
C LEU A 197 -3.17 0.73 23.59
N VAL A 198 -2.16 0.81 22.74
CA VAL A 198 -0.76 0.65 23.16
C VAL A 198 0.09 1.82 22.70
N ALA A 199 0.55 2.62 23.67
CA ALA A 199 1.56 3.63 23.41
C ALA A 199 2.94 2.96 23.16
N VAL A 200 3.67 3.43 22.15
CA VAL A 200 5.05 3.01 21.84
C VAL A 200 5.98 4.22 21.82
N GLY A 201 7.30 4.00 21.78
CA GLY A 201 8.27 5.10 21.71
C GLY A 201 7.94 6.07 20.56
N GLY A 202 7.87 7.36 20.85
CA GLY A 202 7.67 8.41 19.84
C GLY A 202 8.98 8.82 19.18
N GLY A 203 8.92 9.22 17.92
CA GLY A 203 10.03 9.92 17.25
C GLY A 203 9.89 11.44 17.37
N LEU A 204 10.72 12.17 16.61
CA LEU A 204 10.64 13.63 16.55
C LEU A 204 9.32 14.08 15.90
N SER A 205 8.65 15.02 16.54
CA SER A 205 7.47 15.70 16.03
C SER A 205 7.76 17.20 16.05
N LEU A 206 7.70 17.87 14.89
CA LEU A 206 7.86 19.31 14.78
C LEU A 206 6.52 19.96 14.47
N SER A 207 6.16 20.98 15.25
CA SER A 207 4.89 21.68 15.17
C SER A 207 5.04 23.03 14.44
N LYS A 208 4.98 23.02 13.09
CA LYS A 208 4.73 24.15 12.16
C LYS A 208 5.69 25.38 12.17
N PRO A 209 5.79 26.12 11.04
CA PRO A 209 4.77 27.09 10.63
C PRO A 209 4.00 26.66 9.37
N THR A 210 2.72 27.04 9.35
CA THR A 210 1.80 27.23 8.21
C THR A 210 2.29 26.71 6.84
N TYR A 211 1.68 25.61 6.35
CA TYR A 211 1.51 25.46 4.91
C TYR A 211 0.70 26.68 4.45
N SER A 212 1.36 27.69 3.88
CA SER A 212 0.66 28.72 3.14
C SER A 212 -0.11 28.02 2.02
N GLN A 213 -1.38 28.39 1.85
CA GLN A 213 -2.23 27.86 0.77
C GLN A 213 -1.59 28.05 -0.62
N GLU A 214 -0.58 28.92 -0.74
CA GLU A 214 0.23 29.16 -1.94
C GLU A 214 0.99 27.91 -2.44
N THR A 215 1.38 26.95 -1.59
CA THR A 215 2.04 25.71 -2.07
C THR A 215 1.08 24.59 -2.49
N ARG A 216 -0.25 24.81 -2.41
CA ARG A 216 -1.24 23.88 -3.01
C ARG A 216 -1.35 24.04 -4.53
N GLN A 217 -0.59 24.95 -5.13
CA GLN A 217 -0.52 25.19 -6.58
C GLN A 217 0.66 24.48 -7.25
N SER A 218 1.04 23.28 -6.80
CA SER A 218 1.86 22.42 -7.66
C SER A 218 0.95 21.72 -8.68
N ASN A 219 1.30 21.81 -9.96
CA ASN A 219 0.62 21.20 -11.11
C ASN A 219 0.67 19.65 -11.12
N HIS A 220 0.54 18.99 -9.96
CA HIS A 220 0.82 17.55 -9.79
C HIS A 220 -0.33 16.76 -9.14
N SER A 221 -1.57 17.27 -9.18
CA SER A 221 -2.73 16.40 -8.93
C SER A 221 -2.80 15.38 -10.06
N ALA A 222 -2.61 14.10 -9.75
CA ALA A 222 -2.83 13.07 -10.75
C ALA A 222 -4.31 13.06 -11.14
N ARG A 223 -4.58 12.77 -12.42
CA ARG A 223 -5.92 12.38 -12.82
C ARG A 223 -6.26 11.07 -12.13
N SER A 224 -7.54 10.87 -11.86
CA SER A 224 -8.08 9.60 -11.43
C SER A 224 -8.75 8.90 -12.62
N TYR A 225 -8.77 7.57 -12.59
CA TYR A 225 -9.14 6.71 -13.71
C TYR A 225 -10.09 5.61 -13.27
N THR A 226 -10.96 5.18 -14.17
CA THR A 226 -11.85 4.04 -13.95
C THR A 226 -11.15 2.72 -14.24
N THR A 227 -10.14 2.69 -15.13
CA THR A 227 -9.35 1.48 -15.40
C THR A 227 -7.85 1.79 -15.39
N VAL A 228 -7.15 1.24 -14.38
CA VAL A 228 -5.70 1.38 -14.18
C VAL A 228 -5.05 0.01 -14.38
N CYS A 229 -3.93 -0.02 -15.09
CA CYS A 229 -3.15 -1.23 -15.32
C CYS A 229 -1.74 -1.12 -14.72
N LEU A 230 -1.23 -2.23 -14.21
CA LEU A 230 0.21 -2.43 -13.95
C LEU A 230 0.63 -3.86 -14.29
N GLY A 231 1.91 -4.08 -14.51
CA GLY A 231 2.47 -5.39 -14.83
C GLY A 231 3.69 -5.72 -13.98
N GLY A 232 3.86 -6.99 -13.61
CA GLY A 232 5.02 -7.44 -12.86
C GLY A 232 5.05 -8.94 -12.60
N THR A 233 6.12 -9.43 -11.98
CA THR A 233 6.18 -10.83 -11.54
C THR A 233 5.48 -11.02 -10.20
N PHE A 234 5.65 -10.09 -9.26
CA PHE A 234 5.08 -10.18 -7.89
C PHE A 234 5.44 -11.46 -7.14
N ASP A 235 6.66 -11.98 -7.36
CA ASP A 235 7.21 -13.11 -6.64
C ASP A 235 7.72 -12.69 -5.26
N HIS A 236 7.38 -13.46 -4.22
CA HIS A 236 7.65 -13.15 -2.81
C HIS A 236 7.34 -11.69 -2.47
N LEU A 237 6.05 -11.35 -2.41
CA LEU A 237 5.56 -9.97 -2.35
C LEU A 237 6.18 -9.13 -1.21
N HIS A 238 7.24 -8.39 -1.54
CA HIS A 238 8.07 -7.58 -0.64
C HIS A 238 7.69 -6.07 -0.70
N PRO A 239 8.29 -5.20 0.15
CA PRO A 239 7.92 -3.78 0.23
C PRO A 239 7.91 -3.00 -1.10
N GLY A 240 8.83 -3.30 -2.02
CA GLY A 240 8.87 -2.68 -3.35
C GLY A 240 7.62 -2.97 -4.18
N HIS A 241 7.16 -4.23 -4.24
CA HIS A 241 5.89 -4.58 -4.88
C HIS A 241 4.69 -3.93 -4.19
N LYS A 242 4.72 -3.83 -2.85
CA LYS A 242 3.65 -3.20 -2.06
C LYS A 242 3.53 -1.71 -2.38
N LEU A 243 4.65 -1.00 -2.51
CA LEU A 243 4.69 0.40 -2.99
C LEU A 243 4.08 0.50 -4.38
N PHE A 244 4.51 -0.36 -5.31
CA PHE A 244 4.07 -0.36 -6.71
C PHE A 244 2.55 -0.57 -6.84
N LEU A 245 2.00 -1.57 -6.15
CA LEU A 245 0.57 -1.87 -6.10
C LEU A 245 -0.24 -0.75 -5.44
N HIS A 246 0.25 -0.19 -4.33
CA HIS A 246 -0.45 0.89 -3.62
C HIS A 246 -0.56 2.13 -4.49
N ALA A 247 0.53 2.54 -5.12
CA ALA A 247 0.52 3.71 -5.99
C ALA A 247 -0.43 3.52 -7.19
N ALA A 248 -0.51 2.35 -7.82
CA ALA A 248 -1.53 2.11 -8.84
C ALA A 248 -2.97 2.24 -8.32
N ALA A 249 -3.22 1.78 -7.08
CA ALA A 249 -4.54 1.92 -6.47
C ALA A 249 -4.91 3.39 -6.14
N LEU A 250 -3.93 4.28 -5.91
CA LEU A 250 -4.16 5.72 -5.68
C LEU A 250 -4.78 6.43 -6.89
N LEU A 251 -4.61 5.88 -8.09
CA LEU A 251 -5.12 6.44 -9.34
C LEU A 251 -6.59 6.07 -9.62
N LEU A 252 -7.21 5.21 -8.82
CA LEU A 252 -8.60 4.79 -9.04
C LEU A 252 -9.61 5.88 -8.68
N ASN A 253 -10.60 6.10 -9.55
CA ASN A 253 -11.69 7.05 -9.33
C ASN A 253 -12.99 6.35 -8.91
N LEU A 254 -13.23 6.20 -7.61
CA LEU A 254 -14.35 5.44 -7.04
C LEU A 254 -15.68 6.21 -7.01
N GLN A 255 -15.95 7.06 -8.00
CA GLN A 255 -17.22 7.79 -8.04
C GLN A 255 -18.40 6.83 -8.12
N ASP A 256 -19.35 7.02 -7.20
CA ASP A 256 -20.61 6.27 -7.15
C ASP A 256 -21.60 6.95 -8.09
N ASP A 257 -21.71 6.45 -9.31
CA ASP A 257 -22.77 6.88 -10.22
C ASP A 257 -24.07 6.23 -9.75
N SER A 258 -24.95 7.06 -9.21
CA SER A 258 -26.27 6.72 -8.67
C SER A 258 -27.25 6.11 -9.71
N SER A 259 -26.78 5.83 -10.92
CA SER A 259 -27.53 5.30 -12.06
C SER A 259 -27.73 3.79 -12.00
N GLY A 260 -27.04 3.07 -11.10
CA GLY A 260 -27.23 1.61 -10.89
C GLY A 260 -26.65 0.72 -11.98
N GLU A 261 -26.01 1.30 -13.01
CA GLU A 261 -25.39 0.59 -14.15
C GLU A 261 -23.90 0.91 -14.37
N SER A 262 -23.30 1.80 -13.57
CA SER A 262 -21.93 2.27 -13.86
C SER A 262 -20.85 1.20 -13.66
N PRO A 263 -19.83 1.20 -14.53
CA PRO A 263 -18.81 0.18 -14.55
C PRO A 263 -17.95 0.26 -13.30
N GLN A 264 -17.85 -0.88 -12.64
CA GLN A 264 -16.90 -1.15 -11.57
C GLN A 264 -15.50 -0.62 -11.92
N CYS A 265 -14.91 0.21 -11.06
CA CYS A 265 -13.52 0.63 -11.21
C CYS A 265 -12.63 -0.59 -11.29
N GLU A 266 -11.70 -0.63 -12.21
CA GLU A 266 -10.94 -1.83 -12.53
C GLU A 266 -9.44 -1.58 -12.33
N LEU A 267 -8.83 -2.38 -11.48
CA LEU A 267 -7.38 -2.50 -11.35
C LEU A 267 -6.94 -3.80 -12.02
N VAL A 268 -6.34 -3.66 -13.21
CA VAL A 268 -5.81 -4.77 -14.00
C VAL A 268 -4.34 -4.98 -13.65
N ILE A 269 -4.01 -6.19 -13.21
CA ILE A 269 -2.67 -6.56 -12.75
C ILE A 269 -2.18 -7.68 -13.65
N GLY A 270 -1.34 -7.34 -14.61
CA GLY A 270 -0.61 -8.31 -15.39
C GLY A 270 0.40 -9.02 -14.49
N ILE A 271 0.26 -10.32 -14.35
CA ILE A 271 1.19 -11.17 -13.61
C ILE A 271 1.88 -12.10 -14.61
N SER A 272 3.20 -12.01 -14.70
CA SER A 272 3.98 -12.82 -15.66
C SER A 272 3.77 -14.31 -15.39
N SER A 273 3.54 -15.07 -16.46
CA SER A 273 3.37 -16.53 -16.42
C SER A 273 4.60 -17.26 -15.89
N ASP A 274 4.40 -18.48 -15.38
CA ASP A 274 5.48 -19.31 -14.86
C ASP A 274 6.49 -19.69 -15.97
N GLU A 275 6.04 -19.81 -17.22
CA GLU A 275 6.91 -20.11 -18.39
C GLU A 275 7.89 -18.97 -18.69
N LEU A 276 7.46 -17.71 -18.58
CA LEU A 276 8.34 -16.54 -18.75
C LEU A 276 9.44 -16.47 -17.68
N LEU A 277 9.26 -17.19 -16.57
CA LEU A 277 10.13 -17.12 -15.39
C LEU A 277 11.04 -18.34 -15.24
N ALA A 278 10.86 -19.38 -16.07
CA ALA A 278 11.55 -20.66 -15.97
C ALA A 278 13.09 -20.58 -16.00
N LYS A 279 13.66 -19.49 -16.54
CA LYS A 279 15.11 -19.27 -16.61
C LYS A 279 15.68 -18.42 -15.46
N LYS A 280 14.86 -17.99 -14.50
CA LYS A 280 15.34 -17.16 -13.39
C LYS A 280 16.20 -17.98 -12.42
N LYS A 281 17.18 -17.32 -11.78
CA LYS A 281 18.00 -17.92 -10.72
C LYS A 281 17.10 -18.42 -9.58
N TYR A 282 17.45 -19.57 -8.97
CA TYR A 282 16.68 -20.22 -7.91
C TYR A 282 15.21 -20.48 -8.30
N ALA A 283 15.00 -20.99 -9.52
CA ALA A 283 13.66 -21.23 -10.07
C ALA A 283 12.79 -22.14 -9.20
N ASP A 284 13.38 -23.10 -8.48
CA ASP A 284 12.65 -24.00 -7.57
C ASP A 284 12.01 -23.27 -6.38
N GLN A 285 12.46 -22.06 -6.08
CA GLN A 285 11.91 -21.21 -5.02
C GLN A 285 10.92 -20.16 -5.57
N LEU A 286 10.63 -20.18 -6.87
CA LEU A 286 9.67 -19.27 -7.49
C LEU A 286 8.25 -19.64 -7.07
N GLN A 287 7.48 -18.64 -6.65
CA GLN A 287 6.05 -18.86 -6.38
C GLN A 287 5.29 -19.10 -7.69
N SER A 288 4.40 -20.10 -7.70
CA SER A 288 3.47 -20.31 -8.81
C SER A 288 2.61 -19.07 -9.07
N TRP A 289 2.10 -18.93 -10.29
CA TRP A 289 1.17 -17.84 -10.64
C TRP A 289 -0.04 -17.76 -9.69
N ASP A 290 -0.57 -18.91 -9.27
CA ASP A 290 -1.69 -19.02 -8.33
C ASP A 290 -1.38 -18.39 -6.98
N VAL A 291 -0.17 -18.61 -6.47
CA VAL A 291 0.29 -18.02 -5.21
C VAL A 291 0.48 -16.52 -5.38
N ARG A 292 1.22 -16.10 -6.42
CA ARG A 292 1.52 -14.67 -6.68
C ARG A 292 0.25 -13.84 -6.85
N SER A 293 -0.73 -14.32 -7.61
CA SER A 293 -2.03 -13.64 -7.79
C SER A 293 -2.83 -13.53 -6.50
N ARG A 294 -2.87 -14.58 -5.66
CA ARG A 294 -3.51 -14.51 -4.34
C ARG A 294 -2.80 -13.56 -3.39
N CYS A 295 -1.46 -13.52 -3.39
CA CYS A 295 -0.66 -12.58 -2.60
C CYS A 295 -1.00 -11.13 -2.96
N VAL A 296 -1.08 -10.82 -4.26
CA VAL A 296 -1.45 -9.50 -4.76
C VAL A 296 -2.84 -9.09 -4.26
N ILE A 297 -3.85 -9.94 -4.44
CA ILE A 297 -5.22 -9.64 -4.00
C ILE A 297 -5.28 -9.52 -2.46
N ASN A 298 -4.54 -10.35 -1.73
CA ASN A 298 -4.47 -10.29 -0.27
C ASN A 298 -3.84 -8.99 0.22
N PHE A 299 -2.79 -8.49 -0.44
CA PHE A 299 -2.24 -7.18 -0.13
C PHE A 299 -3.26 -6.07 -0.41
N LEU A 300 -3.87 -6.07 -1.60
CA LEU A 300 -4.83 -5.04 -2.00
C LEU A 300 -6.09 -5.03 -1.13
N SER A 301 -6.45 -6.16 -0.51
CA SER A 301 -7.58 -6.20 0.43
C SER A 301 -7.36 -5.30 1.64
N THR A 302 -6.11 -5.03 2.05
CA THR A 302 -5.79 -4.05 3.10
C THR A 302 -6.14 -2.62 2.69
N LEU A 303 -6.04 -2.29 1.40
CA LEU A 303 -6.35 -0.96 0.87
C LEU A 303 -7.83 -0.81 0.50
N LEU A 304 -8.48 -1.89 0.04
CA LEU A 304 -9.79 -1.83 -0.61
C LEU A 304 -10.94 -2.42 0.21
N SER A 305 -10.69 -3.18 1.27
CA SER A 305 -11.77 -3.79 2.08
C SER A 305 -12.23 -2.88 3.21
N TRP A 306 -13.51 -3.01 3.59
CA TRP A 306 -14.02 -2.46 4.85
C TRP A 306 -13.64 -3.35 6.03
N SER A 307 -13.90 -4.64 5.91
CA SER A 307 -13.54 -5.59 6.96
C SER A 307 -12.09 -6.04 6.84
N THR A 308 -11.35 -5.94 7.94
CA THR A 308 -9.94 -6.35 8.03
C THR A 308 -9.75 -7.86 8.26
N THR A 309 -10.83 -8.58 8.58
CA THR A 309 -10.82 -10.02 8.88
C THR A 309 -11.64 -10.84 7.89
N SER A 310 -12.49 -10.20 7.09
CA SER A 310 -13.28 -10.92 6.10
C SER A 310 -12.39 -11.52 5.02
N ALA A 311 -12.61 -12.79 4.73
CA ALA A 311 -11.94 -13.45 3.61
C ALA A 311 -12.35 -12.77 2.30
N THR A 312 -11.36 -12.35 1.51
CA THR A 312 -11.59 -11.82 0.17
C THR A 312 -12.16 -12.91 -0.71
N LYS A 313 -13.37 -12.68 -1.24
CA LYS A 313 -13.96 -13.59 -2.23
C LYS A 313 -13.23 -13.44 -3.55
N MET A 314 -12.61 -14.52 -4.00
CA MET A 314 -11.89 -14.59 -5.26
C MET A 314 -12.60 -15.56 -6.21
N LYS A 315 -12.63 -15.22 -7.50
CA LYS A 315 -13.22 -16.04 -8.56
C LYS A 315 -12.17 -16.30 -9.62
N ALA A 316 -11.80 -17.57 -9.79
CA ALA A 316 -11.01 -17.98 -10.94
C ALA A 316 -11.86 -17.86 -12.20
N VAL A 317 -11.33 -17.20 -13.23
CA VAL A 317 -12.00 -16.99 -14.51
C VAL A 317 -11.14 -17.61 -15.60
N LYS A 318 -11.77 -18.48 -16.40
CA LYS A 318 -11.18 -19.02 -17.62
C LYS A 318 -11.57 -18.10 -18.77
N ALA A 319 -10.69 -17.15 -19.09
CA ALA A 319 -10.77 -16.30 -20.28
C ALA A 319 -9.82 -16.87 -21.36
N GLU A 320 -9.38 -16.04 -22.30
CA GLU A 320 -8.29 -16.39 -23.22
C GLU A 320 -7.01 -16.77 -22.47
N THR A 321 -6.76 -16.10 -21.34
CA THR A 321 -5.73 -16.48 -20.36
C THR A 321 -6.36 -16.77 -19.00
N LYS A 322 -5.54 -17.27 -18.07
CA LYS A 322 -5.95 -17.51 -16.69
C LYS A 322 -6.11 -16.18 -15.96
N GLU A 323 -7.25 -15.97 -15.32
CA GLU A 323 -7.49 -14.78 -14.50
C GLU A 323 -8.01 -15.14 -13.10
N LEU A 324 -7.70 -14.27 -12.13
CA LEU A 324 -8.23 -14.32 -10.77
C LEU A 324 -8.85 -12.97 -10.44
N HIS A 325 -10.15 -12.96 -10.15
CA HIS A 325 -10.92 -11.74 -9.90
C HIS A 325 -11.26 -11.62 -8.42
N ALA A 326 -11.23 -10.40 -7.89
CA ALA A 326 -11.76 -10.06 -6.58
C ALA A 326 -12.54 -8.74 -6.64
N ILE A 327 -13.60 -8.66 -5.84
CA ILE A 327 -14.50 -7.50 -5.78
C ILE A 327 -14.40 -6.89 -4.40
N PHE A 328 -14.25 -5.57 -4.35
CA PHE A 328 -14.13 -4.78 -3.13
C PHE A 328 -15.12 -3.61 -3.14
N ARG A 329 -15.20 -2.89 -2.01
CA ARG A 329 -16.03 -1.68 -1.84
C ARG A 329 -17.47 -1.90 -2.32
N ASP A 330 -18.09 -2.99 -1.86
CA ASP A 330 -19.49 -3.36 -2.16
C ASP A 330 -19.82 -3.45 -3.66
N GLY A 331 -18.84 -3.79 -4.50
CA GLY A 331 -19.03 -3.89 -5.95
C GLY A 331 -18.35 -2.77 -6.73
N ALA A 332 -17.90 -1.70 -6.07
CA ALA A 332 -17.33 -0.55 -6.76
C ALA A 332 -15.95 -0.79 -7.36
N VAL A 333 -15.18 -1.78 -6.86
CA VAL A 333 -13.81 -2.06 -7.36
C VAL A 333 -13.64 -3.51 -7.77
N LEU A 334 -13.17 -3.75 -8.99
CA LEU A 334 -12.74 -5.03 -9.56
C LEU A 334 -11.22 -5.06 -9.57
N VAL A 335 -10.63 -6.07 -8.96
CA VAL A 335 -9.21 -6.38 -9.16
C VAL A 335 -9.13 -7.63 -10.04
N ARG A 336 -8.42 -7.54 -11.15
CA ARG A 336 -8.14 -8.68 -12.05
C ARG A 336 -6.65 -8.95 -12.07
N CYS A 337 -6.25 -10.10 -11.56
CA CYS A 337 -4.93 -10.64 -11.85
C CYS A 337 -5.01 -11.42 -13.17
N VAL A 338 -4.25 -11.00 -14.17
CA VAL A 338 -4.27 -11.55 -15.53
C VAL A 338 -2.93 -12.22 -15.80
N ASP A 339 -2.96 -13.50 -16.17
CA ASP A 339 -1.77 -14.20 -16.64
C ASP A 339 -1.35 -13.69 -18.02
N PHE A 340 -0.08 -13.35 -18.17
CA PHE A 340 0.47 -12.89 -19.44
C PHE A 340 1.76 -13.60 -19.84
N HIS A 341 1.91 -13.77 -21.15
CA HIS A 341 2.99 -14.54 -21.77
C HIS A 341 3.83 -13.71 -22.77
N ASP A 342 3.60 -12.39 -22.86
CA ASP A 342 4.30 -11.48 -23.77
C ASP A 342 4.69 -10.13 -23.12
N LEU A 343 5.23 -9.21 -23.91
CA LEU A 343 5.71 -7.90 -23.43
C LEU A 343 4.61 -6.86 -23.19
N TYR A 344 3.39 -7.08 -23.69
CA TYR A 344 2.31 -6.10 -23.70
C TYR A 344 1.22 -6.46 -22.67
N GLY A 345 0.98 -7.75 -22.45
CA GLY A 345 -0.09 -8.27 -21.61
C GLY A 345 -1.46 -7.70 -22.03
N PRO A 346 -2.36 -7.40 -21.05
CA PRO A 346 -3.72 -6.95 -21.37
C PRO A 346 -3.77 -5.55 -22.00
N THR A 347 -2.68 -4.77 -21.95
CA THR A 347 -2.66 -3.35 -22.35
C THR A 347 -2.91 -3.12 -23.85
N VAL A 348 -2.72 -4.12 -24.70
CA VAL A 348 -2.97 -4.03 -26.16
C VAL A 348 -4.16 -4.86 -26.62
N ASN A 349 -4.81 -5.54 -25.67
CA ASN A 349 -5.99 -6.38 -25.90
C ASN A 349 -7.25 -5.73 -25.30
N GLN A 350 -7.11 -4.81 -24.35
CA GLN A 350 -8.21 -4.08 -23.71
C GLN A 350 -8.10 -2.57 -23.97
N LYS A 351 -8.98 -2.06 -24.83
CA LYS A 351 -9.00 -0.63 -25.21
C LYS A 351 -9.42 0.29 -24.06
N SER A 352 -10.20 -0.19 -23.11
CA SER A 352 -10.74 0.61 -21.99
C SER A 352 -9.72 1.00 -20.93
N ILE A 353 -8.53 0.38 -20.90
CA ILE A 353 -7.45 0.78 -19.99
C ILE A 353 -7.04 2.22 -20.29
N GLN A 354 -6.94 3.04 -19.23
CA GLN A 354 -6.70 4.49 -19.34
C GLN A 354 -5.31 4.88 -18.84
N ALA A 355 -4.83 4.23 -17.77
CA ALA A 355 -3.53 4.51 -17.17
C ALA A 355 -2.68 3.25 -17.06
N LEU A 356 -1.37 3.42 -17.22
CA LEU A 356 -0.37 2.36 -17.02
C LEU A 356 0.64 2.83 -15.97
N VAL A 357 0.83 2.02 -14.94
CA VAL A 357 1.83 2.28 -13.91
C VAL A 357 3.06 1.43 -14.18
N VAL A 358 4.23 2.07 -14.21
CA VAL A 358 5.53 1.45 -14.49
C VAL A 358 6.54 1.78 -13.40
N SER A 359 7.48 0.88 -13.16
CA SER A 359 8.68 1.17 -12.38
C SER A 359 9.77 1.78 -13.26
N GLY A 360 10.84 2.33 -12.67
CA GLY A 360 12.04 2.72 -13.41
C GLY A 360 12.57 1.62 -14.32
N GLU A 361 12.55 0.36 -13.85
CA GLU A 361 12.97 -0.83 -14.63
C GLU A 361 12.10 -1.08 -15.88
N THR A 362 10.83 -0.70 -15.85
CA THR A 362 9.83 -1.00 -16.89
C THR A 362 9.41 0.22 -17.71
N ARG A 363 10.10 1.35 -17.56
CA ARG A 363 9.86 2.60 -18.32
C ARG A 363 9.83 2.36 -19.84
N SER A 364 10.81 1.62 -20.37
CA SER A 364 10.87 1.30 -21.81
C SER A 364 9.72 0.40 -22.26
N GLY A 365 9.23 -0.48 -21.39
CA GLY A 365 8.04 -1.30 -21.62
C GLY A 365 6.78 -0.44 -21.77
N GLY A 366 6.61 0.59 -20.93
CA GLY A 366 5.52 1.55 -21.04
C GLY A 366 5.50 2.28 -22.39
N GLN A 367 6.67 2.70 -22.89
CA GLN A 367 6.79 3.29 -24.22
C GLN A 367 6.39 2.29 -25.32
N ALA A 368 6.90 1.06 -25.25
CA ALA A 368 6.58 0.01 -26.23
C ALA A 368 5.08 -0.32 -26.29
N VAL A 369 4.38 -0.28 -25.15
CA VAL A 369 2.92 -0.42 -25.07
C VAL A 369 2.23 0.71 -25.83
N ASN A 370 2.62 1.96 -25.59
CA ASN A 370 2.01 3.12 -26.25
C ASN A 370 2.28 3.15 -27.76
N ASP A 371 3.48 2.76 -28.20
CA ASP A 371 3.81 2.62 -29.63
C ASP A 371 2.92 1.57 -30.29
N LYS A 372 2.70 0.43 -29.61
CA LYS A 372 1.82 -0.64 -30.11
C LYS A 372 0.36 -0.19 -30.18
N ARG A 373 -0.14 0.48 -29.14
CA ARG A 373 -1.51 1.04 -29.11
C ARG A 373 -1.70 2.09 -30.20
N HIS A 374 -0.70 2.95 -30.44
CA HIS A 374 -0.72 3.92 -31.53
C HIS A 374 -0.85 3.23 -32.90
N SER A 375 -0.08 2.17 -33.14
CA SER A 375 -0.17 1.38 -34.38
C SER A 375 -1.54 0.71 -34.60
N GLN A 376 -2.29 0.45 -33.53
CA GLN A 376 -3.66 -0.08 -33.56
C GLN A 376 -4.73 1.02 -33.68
N GLY A 377 -4.36 2.30 -33.69
CA GLY A 377 -5.30 3.43 -33.65
C GLY A 377 -6.03 3.56 -32.31
N TRP A 378 -5.42 3.10 -31.21
CA TRP A 378 -5.98 3.18 -29.87
C TRP A 378 -5.47 4.42 -29.12
N PRO A 379 -6.24 4.95 -28.15
CA PRO A 379 -5.77 5.99 -27.26
C PRO A 379 -4.51 5.55 -26.52
N LEU A 380 -3.54 6.45 -26.39
CA LEU A 380 -2.36 6.23 -25.55
C LEU A 380 -2.78 6.17 -24.08
N LEU A 381 -2.02 5.41 -23.30
CA LEU A 381 -2.17 5.34 -21.85
C LEU A 381 -1.43 6.52 -21.21
N ASP A 382 -2.05 7.11 -20.19
CA ASP A 382 -1.35 8.01 -19.29
C ASP A 382 -0.38 7.16 -18.43
N VAL A 383 0.92 7.37 -18.58
CA VAL A 383 1.95 6.56 -17.93
C VAL A 383 2.42 7.22 -16.64
N TYR A 384 2.29 6.50 -15.54
CA TYR A 384 2.76 6.91 -14.21
C TYR A 384 3.98 6.09 -13.83
N GLU A 385 5.12 6.76 -13.72
CA GLU A 385 6.34 6.12 -13.24
C GLU A 385 6.43 6.22 -11.72
N ILE A 386 6.77 5.11 -11.08
CA ILE A 386 7.10 5.03 -9.67
C ILE A 386 8.59 4.80 -9.57
N ASP A 387 9.24 5.77 -8.95
CA ASP A 387 10.64 5.62 -8.57
C ASP A 387 10.72 4.64 -7.40
N VAL A 388 11.33 3.48 -7.63
CA VAL A 388 11.48 2.43 -6.62
C VAL A 388 12.75 2.75 -5.83
N LEU A 389 12.67 3.81 -5.03
CA LEU A 389 13.54 4.07 -3.88
C LEU A 389 15.06 4.01 -4.14
N ASP A 390 15.56 4.98 -4.91
CA ASP A 390 16.93 5.46 -4.75
C ASP A 390 17.06 6.30 -3.47
N ALA A 391 17.41 5.65 -2.36
CA ALA A 391 17.85 6.37 -1.18
C ALA A 391 19.22 7.02 -1.43
N ASN A 392 19.23 8.21 -2.04
CA ASN A 392 20.38 9.10 -2.05
C ASN A 392 20.61 9.62 -0.62
N ILE A 393 21.33 8.84 0.17
CA ILE A 393 21.99 9.34 1.36
C ILE A 393 23.32 9.92 0.88
N ASP A 394 23.40 11.25 0.81
CA ASP A 394 24.68 11.95 0.73
C ASP A 394 25.50 11.57 1.97
N THR A 395 26.46 10.67 1.77
CA THR A 395 27.41 10.29 2.81
C THR A 395 28.27 11.50 3.15
N MET A 396 28.06 12.07 4.34
CA MET A 396 29.13 12.78 5.04
C MET A 396 30.29 11.79 5.26
N GLU A 397 31.47 12.23 4.83
CA GLU A 397 32.70 11.44 4.66
C GLU A 397 33.09 10.59 5.87
N GLY A 398 33.47 9.33 5.63
CA GLY A 398 34.22 8.56 6.61
C GLY A 398 34.04 7.03 6.67
N SER A 399 33.88 6.31 5.56
CA SER A 399 34.07 4.84 5.53
C SER A 399 34.40 4.36 4.11
N LYS A 400 35.46 3.56 3.97
CA LYS A 400 36.03 3.10 2.68
C LYS A 400 35.27 1.91 2.07
N ASP A 401 33.94 2.02 1.96
CA ASP A 401 33.13 1.08 1.16
C ASP A 401 32.23 1.89 0.22
N ASN A 402 32.70 2.09 -1.02
CA ASN A 402 32.05 2.89 -2.06
C ASN A 402 30.90 2.12 -2.75
N THR A 403 30.01 1.51 -1.97
CA THR A 403 28.77 0.91 -2.50
C THR A 403 27.60 1.82 -2.12
N PRO A 404 26.89 2.44 -3.07
CA PRO A 404 25.77 3.33 -2.75
C PRO A 404 24.70 2.56 -1.96
N ILE A 405 24.14 3.17 -0.91
CA ILE A 405 23.16 2.52 -0.03
C ILE A 405 21.91 2.04 -0.80
N SER A 406 21.56 2.70 -1.91
CA SER A 406 20.51 2.25 -2.85
C SER A 406 20.77 0.86 -3.44
N SER A 407 22.02 0.56 -3.82
CA SER A 407 22.41 -0.76 -4.32
C SER A 407 22.37 -1.85 -3.23
N GLN A 408 22.54 -1.49 -1.96
CA GLN A 408 22.31 -2.39 -0.83
C GLN A 408 20.83 -2.59 -0.50
N PHE A 409 19.98 -1.61 -0.81
CA PHE A 409 18.54 -1.68 -0.60
C PHE A 409 17.88 -2.60 -1.63
N GLU A 410 18.06 -2.35 -2.93
CA GLU A 410 17.53 -3.20 -4.01
C GLU A 410 18.03 -4.65 -3.90
N SER A 411 19.31 -4.85 -3.56
CA SER A 411 19.88 -6.19 -3.43
C SER A 411 19.34 -6.98 -2.23
N LYS A 412 18.90 -6.33 -1.13
CA LYS A 412 18.39 -7.01 0.07
C LYS A 412 16.88 -7.25 0.07
N ILE A 413 16.12 -6.56 -0.77
CA ILE A 413 14.65 -6.71 -0.85
C ILE A 413 14.18 -7.31 -2.19
N SER A 414 15.08 -7.61 -3.12
CA SER A 414 14.71 -8.23 -4.40
C SER A 414 14.17 -9.65 -4.18
N SER A 415 13.15 -10.04 -4.94
CA SER A 415 12.67 -11.43 -5.03
C SER A 415 13.79 -12.42 -5.34
N THR A 416 14.88 -12.00 -5.98
CA THR A 416 16.04 -12.88 -6.24
C THR A 416 16.81 -13.22 -4.96
N GLU A 417 17.01 -12.24 -4.08
CA GLU A 417 17.70 -12.48 -2.81
C GLU A 417 16.82 -13.28 -1.84
N ILE A 418 15.51 -13.04 -1.83
CA ILE A 418 14.55 -13.85 -1.05
C ILE A 418 14.61 -15.32 -1.49
N ARG A 419 14.59 -15.58 -2.81
CA ARG A 419 14.72 -16.95 -3.33
C ARG A 419 16.06 -17.60 -2.99
N LYS A 420 17.16 -16.84 -3.03
CA LYS A 420 18.48 -17.31 -2.61
C LYS A 420 18.49 -17.73 -1.15
N GLN A 421 17.99 -16.88 -0.25
CA GLN A 421 17.91 -17.16 1.18
C GLN A 421 17.05 -18.39 1.48
N LYS A 422 15.90 -18.55 0.80
CA LYS A 422 15.04 -19.74 0.93
C LYS A 422 15.75 -21.01 0.44
N ALA A 423 16.47 -20.94 -0.68
CA ALA A 423 17.25 -22.07 -1.19
C ALA A 423 18.40 -22.48 -0.24
N GLU A 424 19.14 -21.49 0.28
CA GLU A 424 20.24 -21.74 1.24
C GLU A 424 19.72 -22.39 2.53
N ARG A 425 18.57 -21.95 3.05
CA ARG A 425 17.97 -22.55 4.26
C ARG A 425 17.56 -24.01 4.07
N LEU A 426 16.98 -24.35 2.91
CA LEU A 426 16.61 -25.72 2.57
C LEU A 426 17.84 -26.64 2.39
N SER A 427 19.01 -26.09 2.06
CA SER A 427 20.26 -26.87 1.93
C SER A 427 20.93 -27.21 3.26
N VAL A 428 20.51 -26.56 4.36
CA VAL A 428 21.09 -26.72 5.71
C VAL A 428 20.24 -27.65 6.59
N LEU A 429 18.99 -27.91 6.18
CA LEU A 429 18.08 -28.90 6.78
C LEU A 429 18.26 -30.27 6.14
#